data_AF-A0A7J4ZW85-F1
#
_entry.id   AF-A0A7J4ZW85-F1
#
_cell.length_a   1.000
_cell.length_b   1.000
_cell.length_c   1.000
_cell.angle_alpha   90.00
_cell.angle_beta   90.00
_cell.angle_gamma   90.00
#
_symmetry.space_group_name_H-M   'P 1'
#
loop_
_entity.id
_entity.type
_entity.pdbx_description
1 polymer ?
#
loop_
_entity_poly.entity_id
_entity_poly.type
_entity_poly.pdbx_seq_one_letter_code
_entity_poly.pdbx_strand_id
1 'polypeptide(L)' 'TWRQDYNSERPHSSLNGMAPTEFARTFEKEQKTEKPKQELVLLKG' A
#
# COMPACT_ATOMS: atom_id res chain seq x y z
N THR A 1 -3.89 13.68 13.26
CA THR A 1 -3.08 13.27 14.43
C THR A 1 -1.77 12.70 13.92
N TRP A 2 -0.70 12.66 14.72
CA TRP A 2 0.62 12.18 14.23
C TRP A 2 0.57 10.81 13.53
N ARG A 3 -0.31 9.92 13.99
CA ARG A 3 -0.52 8.60 13.39
C ARG A 3 -1.17 8.67 12.01
N GLN A 4 -2.14 9.56 11.82
CA GLN A 4 -2.77 9.76 10.52
C GLN A 4 -1.75 10.30 9.52
N ASP A 5 -1.00 11.33 9.90
CA ASP A 5 -0.02 11.99 9.03
C ASP A 5 1.09 11.00 8.62
N TYR A 6 1.58 10.19 9.57
CA TYR A 6 2.56 9.13 9.27
C TYR A 6 2.02 8.06 8.33
N ASN A 7 0.76 7.64 8.51
CA ASN A 7 0.14 6.56 7.73
C ASN A 7 -0.47 7.03 6.39
N SER A 8 -0.44 8.32 6.08
CA SER A 8 -1.07 8.84 4.86
C SER A 8 -0.11 9.68 4.03
N GLU A 9 0.46 10.72 4.61
CA GLU A 9 1.10 11.80 3.88
C GLU A 9 2.62 11.79 3.98
N ARG A 10 3.18 11.13 5.02
CA ARG A 10 4.62 11.15 5.25
C ARG A 10 5.36 10.13 4.35
N PRO A 11 6.40 10.57 3.62
CA PRO A 11 7.31 9.69 2.92
C PRO A 11 8.02 8.66 3.83
N HIS A 12 8.08 7.41 3.38
CA HIS A 12 8.84 6.34 4.05
C HIS A 12 9.96 5.81 3.16
N SER A 13 11.16 5.63 3.71
CA SER A 13 12.30 5.07 2.97
C SER A 13 12.06 3.64 2.48
N SER A 14 11.30 2.84 3.23
CA SER A 14 10.88 1.49 2.84
C SER A 14 9.93 1.46 1.64
N LEU A 15 9.23 2.58 1.37
CA LEU A 15 8.39 2.78 0.19
C LEU A 15 9.11 3.58 -0.89
N ASN A 16 10.45 3.49 -0.93
CA ASN A 16 11.29 4.24 -1.87
C ASN A 16 11.07 5.76 -1.81
N GLY A 17 10.76 6.29 -0.62
CA GLY A 17 10.49 7.71 -0.42
C GLY A 17 9.08 8.16 -0.79
N MET A 18 8.14 7.24 -1.05
CA MET A 18 6.73 7.57 -1.27
C MET A 18 5.94 7.62 0.03
N ALA A 19 4.85 8.37 0.04
CA ALA A 19 3.86 8.29 1.10
C ALA A 19 3.01 7.00 0.95
N PRO A 20 2.46 6.44 2.05
CA PRO A 20 1.62 5.25 1.99
C PRO A 20 0.46 5.35 1.00
N THR A 21 -0.20 6.51 0.90
CA THR A 21 -1.31 6.69 -0.03
C THR A 21 -0.86 6.71 -1.48
N GLU A 22 0.35 7.20 -1.76
CA GLU A 22 0.91 7.20 -3.11
C GLU A 22 1.27 5.79 -3.53
N PHE A 23 1.94 5.05 -2.65
CA PHE A 23 2.27 3.64 -2.86
C PHE A 23 1.03 2.76 -3.07
N ALA A 24 -0.03 2.98 -2.28
CA ALA A 24 -1.29 2.26 -2.47
C ALA A 24 -1.89 2.52 -3.87
N ARG A 25 -1.86 3.76 -4.35
CA ARG A 25 -2.35 4.12 -5.69
C ARG A 25 -1.52 3.51 -6.81
N THR A 26 -0.19 3.45 -6.67
CA THR A 26 0.66 2.80 -7.68
C THR A 26 0.38 1.31 -7.74
N PHE A 27 0.26 0.66 -6.57
CA PHE A 27 -0.07 -0.76 -6.47
C PHE A 27 -1.46 -1.09 -7.05
N GLU A 28 -2.48 -0.28 -6.77
CA GLU A 28 -3.81 -0.45 -7.36
C GLU A 28 -3.82 -0.26 -8.88
N LYS A 29 -3.00 0.66 -9.40
CA LYS A 29 -2.87 0.88 -10.85
C LYS A 29 -2.25 -0.33 -11.54
N GLU A 30 -1.22 -0.92 -10.94
CA GLU A 30 -0.56 -2.14 -11.44
C GLU A 30 -1.50 -3.36 -11.38
N GLN A 31 -2.27 -3.52 -10.31
CA GLN A 31 -3.25 -4.60 -10.20
C GLN A 31 -4.47 -4.43 -11.11
N LYS A 32 -4.78 -3.24 -11.62
CA LYS A 32 -5.82 -3.08 -12.65
C LYS A 32 -5.36 -3.55 -14.03
N THR A 33 -4.05 -3.70 -14.25
CA THR A 33 -3.48 -4.21 -15.50
C THR A 33 -3.26 -5.72 -15.52
N GLU A 34 -3.31 -6.40 -14.37
CA GLU A 34 -3.27 -7.87 -14.26
C GLU A 34 -4.51 -8.40 -13.53
N LYS A 35 -5.20 -9.41 -14.08
CA LYS A 35 -6.36 -10.06 -13.44
C LYS A 35 -6.02 -10.48 -11.99
N PRO A 36 -6.89 -10.26 -11.00
CA PRO A 36 -6.51 -10.34 -9.59
C PRO A 36 -6.21 -11.79 -9.17
N LYS A 37 -4.98 -12.02 -8.68
CA LYS A 37 -4.58 -13.24 -7.98
C LYS A 37 -4.49 -12.92 -6.48
N GLN A 38 -5.65 -12.69 -5.85
CA GLN A 38 -5.72 -12.50 -4.41
C GLN A 38 -6.42 -13.70 -3.76
N GLU A 39 -5.66 -14.78 -3.58
CA GLU A 39 -5.95 -15.75 -2.51
C GLU A 39 -5.17 -15.27 -1.27
N LEU A 40 -5.76 -14.35 -0.53
CA LEU A 40 -5.30 -14.00 0.80
C LEU A 40 -5.69 -15.17 1.71
N VAL A 41 -4.82 -16.17 1.82
CA VAL A 41 -4.98 -17.24 2.82
C VAL A 41 -4.95 -16.56 4.18
N LEU A 42 -6.13 -16.39 4.79
CA LEU A 42 -6.26 -16.14 6.22
C LEU A 42 -5.54 -17.30 6.92
N LEU A 43 -4.30 -17.04 7.37
CA LEU A 43 -3.63 -17.92 8.32
C LEU A 43 -4.46 -17.89 9.60
N LYS A 44 -5.31 -18.91 9.72
CA LYS A 44 -5.88 -19.38 10.98
C LYS A 44 -4.72 -19.74 11.91
N GLY A 45 -4.78 -19.28 13.15
CA GLY A 45 -3.87 -19.63 14.24
C GLY A 45 -4.07 -18.69 15.41
#